data_AF-A0A2P4Y9W1-F1
#
_entry.id   AF-A0A2P4Y9W1-F1
#
_cell.length_a   1.000
_cell.length_b   1.000
_cell.length_c   1.000
_cell.angle_alpha   90.00
_cell.angle_beta   90.00
_cell.angle_gamma   90.00
#
_symmetry.space_group_name_H-M   'P 1'
#
loop_
_entity.id
_entity.type
_entity.pdbx_description
1 polymer ?
#
loop_
_entity_poly.entity_id
_entity_poly.type
_entity_poly.pdbx_seq_one_letter_code
_entity_poly.pdbx_strand_id
1 'polypeptide(L)'
;MLGLLNSTFIIDKEAGYGVWNQPVVGFEVYEQTSLTTAKAAKQFYNLDEYIWNQNASSIVYVKSRLSWIDGMITDDGHVRLGRTEDFLTGANYTYLLELNDAEEVIGGEWLYESNDVHPDFLWLPTSKPLSNLTTSIGLSYPKVTMLLEAAAACTELP
;
A
#
# COMPACT_ATOMS: atom_id res chain seq x y z
N MET A 1 8.64 4.77 -1.98
CA MET A 1 8.36 3.45 -2.58
C MET A 1 7.82 3.60 -3.99
N LEU A 2 6.51 3.78 -4.17
CA LEU A 2 5.87 3.79 -5.49
C LEU A 2 6.37 4.92 -6.39
N GLY A 3 6.35 6.17 -5.91
CA GLY A 3 6.78 7.33 -6.70
C GLY A 3 8.30 7.41 -6.92
N LEU A 4 9.08 7.52 -5.84
CA LEU A 4 10.52 7.81 -5.94
C LEU A 4 11.40 6.61 -6.27
N LEU A 5 11.02 5.41 -5.83
CA LEU A 5 11.88 4.21 -5.94
C LEU A 5 11.43 3.28 -7.06
N ASN A 6 10.35 3.60 -7.77
CA ASN A 6 9.75 2.75 -8.80
C ASN A 6 9.58 1.30 -8.33
N SER A 7 9.13 1.12 -7.09
CA SER A 7 8.99 -0.19 -6.43
C SER A 7 7.67 -0.26 -5.66
N THR A 8 7.19 -1.49 -5.45
CA THR A 8 5.96 -1.77 -4.70
C THR A 8 6.21 -2.58 -3.43
N PHE A 9 5.13 -2.87 -2.70
CA PHE A 9 5.07 -3.59 -1.44
C PHE A 9 3.73 -4.33 -1.32
N ILE A 10 3.61 -5.18 -0.30
CA ILE A 10 2.38 -5.91 0.05
C ILE A 10 1.83 -5.33 1.35
N ILE A 11 0.51 -5.19 1.43
CA ILE A 11 -0.20 -4.76 2.63
C ILE A 11 -1.15 -5.83 3.12
N ASP A 12 -1.48 -5.78 4.41
CA ASP A 12 -2.78 -6.26 4.87
C ASP A 12 -3.83 -5.19 4.58
N LYS A 13 -4.84 -5.51 3.77
CA LYS A 13 -5.83 -4.51 3.34
C LYS A 13 -6.94 -4.25 4.36
N GLU A 14 -7.07 -5.07 5.40
CA GLU A 14 -8.17 -5.01 6.36
C GLU A 14 -7.63 -5.09 7.79
N ALA A 15 -8.02 -4.17 8.67
CA ALA A 15 -7.69 -4.19 10.11
C ALA A 15 -8.60 -5.16 10.91
N GLY A 16 -9.02 -6.25 10.26
CA GLY A 16 -10.09 -7.13 10.70
C GLY A 16 -9.58 -8.44 11.30
N TYR A 17 -10.44 -9.46 11.31
CA TYR A 17 -10.07 -10.78 11.86
C TYR A 17 -9.17 -11.60 10.93
N GLY A 18 -9.27 -11.36 9.61
CA GLY A 18 -8.54 -12.11 8.60
C GLY A 18 -7.30 -11.35 8.14
N VAL A 19 -6.23 -12.09 7.85
CA VAL A 19 -5.01 -11.53 7.25
C VAL A 19 -5.10 -11.60 5.73
N TRP A 20 -5.19 -10.45 5.06
CA TRP A 20 -5.42 -10.34 3.62
C TRP A 20 -4.29 -9.61 2.89
N ASN A 21 -3.32 -10.39 2.41
CA ASN A 21 -2.13 -9.85 1.73
C ASN A 21 -2.43 -9.48 0.27
N GLN A 22 -2.31 -8.20 -0.07
CA GLN A 22 -2.52 -7.71 -1.44
C GLN A 22 -1.31 -6.93 -1.96
N PRO A 23 -0.89 -7.15 -3.23
CA PRO A 23 0.16 -6.36 -3.83
C PRO A 23 -0.37 -4.98 -4.23
N VAL A 24 0.27 -3.94 -3.72
CA VAL A 24 -0.08 -2.55 -4.05
C VAL A 24 0.38 -2.23 -5.48
N VAL A 25 -0.38 -1.39 -6.17
CA VAL A 25 -0.08 -0.95 -7.55
C VAL A 25 -0.14 0.56 -7.70
N GLY A 26 -0.78 1.29 -6.78
CA GLY A 26 -0.91 2.73 -6.85
C GLY A 26 -1.11 3.39 -5.50
N PHE A 27 -0.64 4.63 -5.40
CA PHE A 27 -0.91 5.54 -4.29
C PHE A 27 -1.08 6.94 -4.85
N GLU A 28 -2.22 7.56 -4.55
CA GLU A 28 -2.57 8.89 -5.03
C GLU A 28 -2.94 9.78 -3.85
N VAL A 29 -2.37 10.97 -3.78
CA VAL A 29 -2.82 12.01 -2.85
C VAL A 29 -3.67 12.99 -3.63
N TYR A 30 -4.97 13.03 -3.34
CA TYR A 30 -5.93 13.85 -4.08
C TYR A 30 -6.39 15.09 -3.30
N GLU A 31 -6.05 15.22 -2.02
CA GLU A 31 -6.28 16.43 -1.24
C GLU A 31 -5.16 16.65 -0.22
N GLN A 32 -4.65 17.88 -0.15
CA GLN A 32 -3.72 18.35 0.89
C GLN A 32 -4.13 19.75 1.32
N THR A 33 -4.34 19.96 2.62
CA THR A 33 -4.70 21.26 3.17
C THR A 33 -3.85 21.57 4.40
N SER A 34 -3.03 22.61 4.32
CA SER A 34 -2.23 23.09 5.45
C SER A 34 -3.09 23.78 6.51
N LEU A 35 -2.81 23.49 7.78
CA LEU A 35 -3.51 23.99 8.95
C LEU A 35 -2.48 24.37 10.03
N THR A 36 -2.82 25.34 10.86
CA THR A 36 -2.11 25.52 12.13
C THR A 36 -2.49 24.39 13.09
N THR A 37 -1.63 24.10 14.06
CA THR A 37 -1.91 23.12 15.12
C THR A 37 -3.20 23.45 15.87
N ALA A 38 -3.41 24.72 16.25
CA ALA A 38 -4.63 25.17 16.91
C ALA A 38 -5.90 24.96 16.04
N LYS A 39 -5.82 25.20 14.73
CA LYS A 39 -6.95 24.96 13.82
C LYS A 39 -7.26 23.47 13.70
N ALA A 40 -6.23 22.62 13.57
CA ALA A 40 -6.41 21.18 13.52
C ALA A 40 -7.00 20.63 14.82
N ALA A 41 -6.47 21.06 15.98
CA ALA A 41 -6.98 20.72 17.30
C ALA A 41 -8.47 21.03 17.44
N LYS A 42 -8.85 22.25 17.03
CA LYS A 42 -10.24 22.68 17.14
C LYS A 42 -11.15 21.95 16.18
N GLN A 43 -10.71 21.78 14.93
CA GLN A 43 -11.53 21.22 13.87
C GLN A 43 -11.78 19.71 14.04
N PHE A 44 -10.75 18.93 14.40
CA PHE A 44 -10.85 17.47 14.41
C PHE A 44 -11.08 16.87 15.80
N TYR A 45 -10.69 17.58 16.86
CA TYR A 45 -10.77 17.06 18.24
C TYR A 45 -11.58 17.96 19.18
N ASN A 46 -12.04 19.13 18.71
CA ASN A 46 -12.66 20.18 19.53
C ASN A 46 -11.82 20.59 20.75
N LEU A 47 -10.50 20.61 20.59
CA LEU A 47 -9.54 21.07 21.58
C LEU A 47 -9.01 22.46 21.23
N ASP A 48 -8.54 23.19 22.24
CA ASP A 48 -7.92 24.51 22.03
C ASP A 48 -6.43 24.39 21.65
N GLU A 49 -5.79 23.27 22.00
CA GLU A 49 -4.39 22.97 21.71
C GLU A 49 -4.25 21.56 21.10
N TYR A 50 -3.28 21.38 20.21
CA TYR A 50 -2.95 20.09 19.60
C TYR A 50 -2.04 19.29 20.53
N ILE A 51 -2.57 18.20 21.10
CA ILE A 51 -1.91 17.48 22.19
C ILE A 51 -1.13 16.24 21.76
N TRP A 52 -1.30 15.78 20.51
CA TRP A 52 -0.77 14.50 20.04
C TRP A 52 0.74 14.52 19.84
N ASN A 53 1.26 15.65 19.35
CA ASN A 53 2.70 15.87 19.20
C ASN A 53 3.08 17.33 19.43
N GLN A 54 3.74 17.61 20.54
CA GLN A 54 4.18 18.96 20.90
C GLN A 54 5.33 19.49 20.03
N ASN A 55 6.00 18.62 19.26
CA ASN A 55 7.05 19.02 18.33
C ASN A 55 6.48 19.43 16.95
N ALA A 56 5.18 19.24 16.72
CA ALA A 56 4.52 19.68 15.50
C ALA A 56 4.34 21.21 15.50
N SER A 57 4.85 21.88 14.47
CA SER A 57 4.62 23.32 14.28
C SER A 57 3.53 23.61 13.26
N SER A 58 3.26 22.68 12.35
CA SER A 58 2.14 22.76 11.41
C SER A 58 1.54 21.38 11.14
N ILE A 59 0.30 21.38 10.62
CA ILE A 59 -0.46 20.17 10.30
C ILE A 59 -0.87 20.21 8.84
N VAL A 60 -0.80 19.07 8.14
CA VAL A 60 -1.38 18.91 6.81
C VAL A 60 -2.49 17.87 6.88
N TYR A 61 -3.72 18.27 6.57
CA TYR A 61 -4.83 17.35 6.37
C TYR A 61 -4.71 16.72 4.99
N VAL A 62 -4.72 15.38 4.93
CA VAL A 62 -4.48 14.62 3.71
C VAL A 62 -5.63 13.67 3.45
N LYS A 63 -6.06 13.61 2.18
CA LYS A 63 -6.81 12.47 1.66
C LYS A 63 -6.02 11.79 0.56
N SER A 64 -5.94 10.47 0.65
CA SER A 64 -5.23 9.65 -0.31
C SER A 64 -6.01 8.39 -0.65
N ARG A 65 -5.63 7.75 -1.76
CA ARG A 65 -6.14 6.46 -2.21
C ARG A 65 -4.98 5.50 -2.37
N LEU A 66 -5.09 4.33 -1.77
CA LEU A 66 -4.19 3.20 -2.00
C LEU A 66 -4.90 2.19 -2.88
N SER A 67 -4.24 1.73 -3.94
CA SER A 67 -4.79 0.79 -4.91
C SER A 67 -4.00 -0.50 -4.96
N TRP A 68 -4.69 -1.62 -5.03
CA TRP A 68 -4.12 -2.97 -5.07
C TRP A 68 -4.93 -3.87 -6.02
N ILE A 69 -4.36 -5.01 -6.36
CA ILE A 69 -5.04 -6.06 -7.14
C ILE A 69 -5.84 -6.93 -6.19
N ASP A 70 -7.12 -7.19 -6.48
CA ASP A 70 -7.98 -8.10 -5.71
C ASP A 70 -8.64 -9.14 -6.62
N GLY A 71 -8.59 -10.41 -6.21
CA GLY A 71 -9.25 -11.53 -6.89
C GLY A 71 -8.83 -11.81 -8.33
N MET A 72 -7.82 -12.67 -8.54
CA MET A 72 -7.49 -13.20 -9.88
C MET A 72 -7.97 -14.66 -10.00
N ILE A 73 -9.07 -14.91 -10.71
CA ILE A 73 -9.61 -16.27 -10.93
C ILE A 73 -9.73 -16.60 -12.44
N THR A 74 -9.16 -15.78 -13.32
CA THR A 74 -9.30 -15.91 -14.79
C THR A 74 -7.97 -16.22 -15.48
N ASP A 75 -8.01 -17.14 -16.45
CA ASP A 75 -6.85 -17.77 -17.10
C ASP A 75 -6.59 -17.21 -18.51
N ASP A 76 -6.09 -15.96 -18.61
CA ASP A 76 -5.83 -15.32 -19.92
C ASP A 76 -4.72 -14.25 -19.94
N GLY A 77 -3.88 -14.12 -18.89
CA GLY A 77 -2.67 -13.27 -18.97
C GLY A 77 -2.96 -11.75 -19.00
N HIS A 78 -3.83 -11.29 -18.10
CA HIS A 78 -4.40 -9.93 -17.99
C HIS A 78 -3.46 -8.75 -18.18
N VAL A 79 -2.26 -8.80 -17.58
CA VAL A 79 -1.32 -7.67 -17.64
C VAL A 79 -0.91 -7.39 -19.09
N ARG A 80 -0.68 -8.45 -19.88
CA ARG A 80 -0.32 -8.33 -21.30
C ARG A 80 -1.51 -7.87 -22.15
N LEU A 81 -2.73 -8.18 -21.73
CA LEU A 81 -3.97 -7.77 -22.40
C LEU A 81 -4.42 -6.35 -22.01
N GLY A 82 -3.72 -5.67 -21.10
CA GLY A 82 -4.10 -4.35 -20.61
C GLY A 82 -5.36 -4.36 -19.74
N ARG A 83 -5.73 -5.52 -19.18
CA ARG A 83 -6.95 -5.72 -18.37
C ARG A 83 -6.71 -5.65 -16.86
N THR A 84 -5.57 -5.09 -16.45
CA THR A 84 -5.23 -4.97 -15.03
C THR A 84 -6.24 -4.11 -14.26
N GLU A 85 -6.88 -3.15 -14.94
CA GLU A 85 -7.91 -2.28 -14.36
C GLU A 85 -9.14 -3.05 -13.87
N ASP A 86 -9.46 -4.20 -14.49
CA ASP A 86 -10.63 -5.03 -14.13
C ASP A 86 -10.51 -5.63 -12.70
N PHE A 87 -9.30 -5.68 -12.16
CA PHE A 87 -8.97 -6.24 -10.84
C PHE A 87 -8.43 -5.19 -9.88
N LEU A 88 -8.38 -3.93 -10.31
CA LEU A 88 -7.87 -2.84 -9.51
C LEU A 88 -8.97 -2.36 -8.56
N THR A 89 -8.71 -2.49 -7.27
CA THR A 89 -9.55 -1.92 -6.23
C THR A 89 -8.70 -1.02 -5.32
N GLY A 90 -9.29 -0.49 -4.27
CA GLY A 90 -8.56 0.33 -3.31
C GLY A 90 -9.43 0.99 -2.27
N ALA A 91 -8.79 1.46 -1.20
CA ALA A 91 -9.41 2.22 -0.12
C ALA A 91 -8.89 3.66 -0.08
N ASN A 92 -9.74 4.55 0.43
CA ASN A 92 -9.37 5.94 0.68
C ASN A 92 -9.00 6.10 2.15
N TYR A 93 -7.96 6.87 2.41
CA TYR A 93 -7.48 7.15 3.76
C TYR A 93 -7.46 8.64 4.04
N THR A 94 -7.88 9.01 5.24
CA THR A 94 -7.88 10.38 5.72
C THR A 94 -7.06 10.47 7.01
N TYR A 95 -6.11 11.39 7.04
CA TYR A 95 -5.19 11.55 8.16
C TYR A 95 -4.60 12.96 8.22
N LEU A 96 -4.03 13.27 9.37
CA LEU A 96 -3.17 14.44 9.59
C LEU A 96 -1.72 14.00 9.46
N LEU A 97 -0.92 14.81 8.79
CA LEU A 97 0.54 14.77 8.90
C LEU A 97 1.00 15.91 9.81
N GLU A 98 1.90 15.58 10.73
CA GLU A 98 2.53 16.52 11.64
C GLU A 98 3.89 16.93 11.08
N LEU A 99 4.11 18.23 10.93
CA LEU A 99 5.33 18.77 10.34
C LEU A 99 6.10 19.60 11.37
N ASN A 100 7.43 19.54 11.29
CA ASN A 100 8.31 20.44 12.03
C ASN A 100 8.54 21.77 11.28
N ASP A 101 9.35 22.68 11.86
CA ASP A 101 9.67 23.98 11.25
C ASP A 101 10.44 23.90 9.92
N ALA A 102 11.03 22.75 9.61
CA ALA A 102 11.70 22.46 8.35
C ALA A 102 10.77 21.80 7.31
N GLU A 103 9.46 21.72 7.59
CA GLU A 103 8.45 21.04 6.78
C GLU A 103 8.68 19.53 6.61
N GLU A 104 9.43 18.92 7.51
CA GLU A 104 9.63 17.46 7.53
C GLU A 104 8.46 16.79 8.27
N VAL A 105 7.97 15.67 7.73
CA VAL A 105 6.95 14.84 8.38
C VAL A 105 7.56 14.14 9.59
N ILE A 106 7.04 14.43 10.78
CA ILE A 106 7.52 13.89 12.07
C ILE A 106 6.48 13.05 12.81
N GLY A 107 5.28 12.91 12.25
CA GLY A 107 4.21 12.10 12.82
C GLY A 107 2.90 12.27 12.05
N GLY A 108 1.81 11.82 12.66
CA GLY A 108 0.49 11.89 12.07
C GLY A 108 -0.57 11.16 12.87
N GLU A 109 -1.82 11.47 12.57
CA GLU A 109 -3.00 10.92 13.25
C GLU A 109 -4.04 10.49 12.22
N TRP A 110 -4.61 9.30 12.40
CA TRP A 110 -5.73 8.85 11.58
C TRP A 110 -6.99 9.65 11.89
N LEU A 111 -7.86 9.83 10.89
CA LEU A 111 -9.13 10.53 11.06
C LEU A 111 -10.31 9.71 10.54
N TYR A 112 -11.48 9.99 11.11
CA TYR A 112 -12.75 9.38 10.70
C TYR A 112 -12.67 7.85 10.69
N GLU A 113 -13.22 7.20 9.66
CA GLU A 113 -13.19 5.75 9.51
C GLU A 113 -11.76 5.18 9.37
N SER A 114 -10.79 5.99 8.89
CA SER A 114 -9.40 5.54 8.80
C SER A 114 -8.75 5.32 10.17
N ASN A 115 -9.38 5.74 11.27
CA ASN A 115 -8.92 5.41 12.62
C ASN A 115 -9.05 3.91 12.94
N ASP A 116 -10.06 3.26 12.36
CA ASP A 116 -10.34 1.85 12.59
C ASP A 116 -10.07 1.00 11.35
N VAL A 117 -10.07 1.62 10.16
CA VAL A 117 -9.91 0.96 8.87
C VAL A 117 -8.68 1.54 8.15
N HIS A 118 -7.51 1.03 8.53
CA HIS A 118 -6.22 1.31 7.90
C HIS A 118 -5.43 0.01 7.72
N PRO A 119 -4.39 -0.03 6.87
CA PRO A 119 -3.55 -1.23 6.77
C PRO A 119 -2.86 -1.54 8.10
N ASP A 120 -2.83 -2.80 8.51
CA ASP A 120 -2.13 -3.22 9.74
C ASP A 120 -0.61 -3.20 9.56
N PHE A 121 -0.16 -3.69 8.40
CA PHE A 121 1.26 -3.80 8.10
C PHE A 121 1.56 -3.69 6.61
N LEU A 122 2.84 -3.42 6.34
CA LEU A 122 3.43 -3.38 5.01
C LEU A 122 4.71 -4.21 5.02
N TRP A 123 4.92 -5.02 3.99
CA TRP A 123 6.15 -5.79 3.83
C TRP A 123 6.58 -5.91 2.36
N LEU A 124 7.87 -6.24 2.18
CA LEU A 124 8.49 -6.37 0.87
C LEU A 124 9.27 -7.69 0.78
N PRO A 125 9.08 -8.48 -0.29
CA PRO A 125 10.00 -9.57 -0.57
C PRO A 125 11.35 -9.00 -1.00
N THR A 126 12.43 -9.41 -0.34
CA THR A 126 13.79 -8.94 -0.66
C THR A 126 14.40 -9.63 -1.87
N SER A 127 13.95 -10.85 -2.18
CA SER A 127 14.43 -11.63 -3.33
C SER A 127 13.45 -12.74 -3.70
N LYS A 128 13.66 -13.32 -4.88
CA LYS A 128 13.06 -14.61 -5.25
C LYS A 128 13.59 -15.74 -4.35
N PRO A 129 12.90 -16.89 -4.26
CA PRO A 129 13.44 -18.09 -3.64
C PRO A 129 14.74 -18.58 -4.30
N LEU A 130 15.49 -19.44 -3.60
CA LEU A 130 16.68 -20.08 -4.16
C LEU A 130 16.34 -20.87 -5.43
N SER A 131 17.16 -20.74 -6.47
CA SER A 131 16.90 -21.31 -7.80
C SER A 131 16.83 -22.84 -7.84
N ASN A 132 17.37 -23.53 -6.83
CA ASN A 132 17.33 -24.98 -6.68
C ASN A 132 16.30 -25.45 -5.63
N LEU A 133 15.47 -24.56 -5.11
CA LEU A 133 14.49 -24.88 -4.07
C LEU A 133 13.51 -25.97 -4.56
N THR A 134 13.34 -26.98 -3.74
CA THR A 134 12.20 -27.90 -3.81
C THR A 134 11.47 -27.83 -2.49
N THR A 135 10.16 -27.57 -2.53
CA THR A 135 9.35 -27.49 -1.31
C THR A 135 9.22 -28.87 -0.65
N SER A 136 8.81 -28.91 0.62
CA SER A 136 8.60 -30.17 1.36
C SER A 136 7.56 -31.09 0.72
N ILE A 137 6.67 -30.56 -0.13
CA ILE A 137 5.66 -31.30 -0.89
C ILE A 137 6.15 -31.72 -2.29
N GLY A 138 7.42 -31.48 -2.62
CA GLY A 138 8.03 -31.89 -3.90
C GLY A 138 7.86 -30.91 -5.06
N LEU A 139 7.37 -29.69 -4.82
CA LEU A 139 7.25 -28.68 -5.87
C LEU A 139 8.62 -28.06 -6.15
N SER A 140 9.12 -28.29 -7.36
CA SER A 140 10.45 -27.82 -7.80
C SER A 140 10.36 -26.40 -8.37
N TYR A 141 10.93 -25.42 -7.67
CA TYR A 141 11.01 -24.04 -8.15
C TYR A 141 11.65 -23.92 -9.54
N PRO A 142 12.79 -24.58 -9.86
CA PRO A 142 13.35 -24.50 -11.21
C PRO A 142 12.42 -25.02 -12.30
N LYS A 143 11.62 -26.07 -12.04
CA LYS A 143 10.62 -26.55 -13.01
C LYS A 143 9.47 -25.54 -13.19
N VAL A 144 9.01 -24.94 -12.10
CA VAL A 144 7.98 -23.89 -12.15
C VAL A 144 8.48 -22.66 -12.92
N THR A 145 9.71 -22.23 -12.66
CA THR A 145 10.33 -21.10 -13.36
C THR A 145 10.48 -21.37 -14.86
N MET A 146 10.92 -22.57 -15.25
CA MET A 146 11.01 -22.96 -16.66
C MET A 146 9.65 -22.87 -17.38
N LEU A 147 8.56 -23.32 -16.73
CA LEU A 147 7.20 -23.18 -17.26
C LEU A 147 6.74 -21.72 -17.34
N LEU A 148 7.01 -20.92 -16.30
CA LEU A 148 6.65 -19.49 -16.27
C LEU A 148 7.38 -18.70 -17.37
N GLU A 149 8.65 -18.98 -17.62
CA GLU A 149 9.44 -18.34 -18.67
C GLU A 149 8.89 -18.67 -20.06
N ALA A 150 8.58 -19.95 -20.31
CA ALA A 150 7.96 -20.38 -21.56
C ALA A 150 6.58 -19.74 -21.78
N ALA A 151 5.76 -19.67 -20.73
CA ALA A 151 4.44 -19.03 -20.78
C ALA A 151 4.54 -17.53 -21.08
N ALA A 152 5.44 -16.81 -20.39
CA ALA A 152 5.66 -15.39 -20.61
C ALA A 152 6.16 -15.09 -22.03
N ALA A 153 7.02 -15.96 -22.57
CA ALA A 153 7.58 -15.85 -23.93
C ALA A 153 6.64 -16.34 -25.04
N CYS A 154 5.51 -17.00 -24.69
CA CYS A 154 4.65 -17.73 -25.64
C CYS A 154 5.42 -18.77 -26.49
N THR A 155 6.30 -19.53 -25.86
CA THR A 155 7.10 -20.57 -26.52
C THR A 155 6.68 -21.97 -26.05
N GLU A 156 6.57 -22.92 -26.98
CA GLU A 156 6.41 -24.33 -26.62
C GLU A 156 7.69 -24.89 -26.00
N LEU A 157 7.52 -25.75 -25.01
CA LEU A 157 8.62 -26.52 -24.45
C LEU A 157 8.86 -27.78 -25.32
N PRO A 158 10.12 -28.15 -25.56
CA PRO A 158 10.46 -29.35 -26.33
C PRO A 158 10.06 -30.65 -25.64
#